data_AF-A0A2H9VT16-F1
#
_entry.id   AF-A0A2H9VT16-F1
#
_cell.length_a   1.000
_cell.length_b   1.000
_cell.length_c   1.000
_cell.angle_alpha   90.00
_cell.angle_beta   90.00
_cell.angle_gamma   90.00
#
_symmetry.space_group_name_H-M   'P 1'
#
loop_
_entity.id
_entity.type
_entity.pdbx_description
1 polymer ?
#
loop_
_entity_poly.entity_id
_entity_poly.type
_entity_poly.pdbx_seq_one_letter_code
_entity_poly.pdbx_strand_id
1 'polypeptide(L)'
;MSKPISYYMVNGISLYRMVAVPLLIWLALSNQFYLFKWLITLGFFTDAVDGYLARRFGVNSRLGAMLDSIADDLNMGAAIVGLYIFNPDFFMNERVTLLILAGLYLAQNALALIKYKQLTSFHTYMAKTAAVLQGLFVIGFFFMGEPIYWLFYIAAAVTATGLIEEIILILRLEHSQNDIKGLFWLRKTQAK
;
A
#
# COMPACT_ATOMS: atom_id res chain seq x y z
N MET A 1 31.02 -1.04 11.85
CA MET A 1 30.15 -0.10 12.57
C MET A 1 28.82 -0.79 12.85
N SER A 2 28.43 -0.92 14.12
CA SER A 2 27.11 -1.44 14.51
C SER A 2 26.01 -0.49 14.05
N LYS A 3 24.90 -1.04 13.55
CA LYS A 3 23.76 -0.21 13.12
C LYS A 3 23.11 0.46 14.34
N PRO A 4 22.55 1.68 14.20
CA PRO A 4 21.93 2.39 15.32
C PRO A 4 20.63 1.71 15.78
N ILE A 5 20.22 1.90 17.04
CA ILE A 5 18.98 1.31 17.59
C ILE A 5 17.74 1.68 16.76
N SER A 6 17.70 2.91 16.23
CA SER A 6 16.64 3.37 15.32
C SER A 6 16.49 2.49 14.07
N TYR A 7 17.58 1.90 13.58
CA TYR A 7 17.54 0.96 12.47
C TYR A 7 16.76 -0.32 12.81
N TYR A 8 17.03 -0.91 13.98
CA TYR A 8 16.36 -2.13 14.40
C TYR A 8 14.89 -1.89 14.73
N MET A 9 14.59 -0.72 15.30
CA MET A 9 13.22 -0.33 15.64
C MET A 9 12.34 -0.20 14.38
N VAL A 10 12.79 0.56 13.36
CA VAL A 10 12.03 0.76 12.12
C VAL A 10 11.81 -0.56 11.39
N ASN A 11 12.87 -1.34 11.15
CA ASN A 11 12.72 -2.63 10.44
C ASN A 11 11.96 -3.68 11.25
N GLY A 12 11.99 -3.59 12.58
CA GLY A 12 11.23 -4.46 13.47
C GLY A 12 9.72 -4.26 13.33
N ILE A 13 9.27 -3.03 13.04
CA ILE A 13 7.86 -2.72 12.81
C ILE A 13 7.39 -3.37 11.51
N SER A 14 8.10 -3.20 10.40
CA SER A 14 7.76 -3.85 9.13
C SER A 14 7.78 -5.38 9.26
N LEU A 15 8.77 -5.95 9.97
CA LEU A 15 8.82 -7.40 10.23
C LEU A 15 7.65 -7.90 11.06
N TYR A 16 7.27 -7.16 12.11
CA TYR A 16 6.09 -7.45 12.91
C TYR A 16 4.83 -7.51 12.02
N ARG A 17 4.65 -6.52 11.14
CA ARG A 17 3.50 -6.48 10.21
C ARG A 17 3.48 -7.71 9.30
N MET A 18 4.62 -8.12 8.74
CA MET A 18 4.72 -9.34 7.93
C MET A 18 4.33 -10.60 8.72
N VAL A 19 4.80 -10.74 9.97
CA VAL A 19 4.48 -11.89 10.83
C VAL A 19 3.03 -11.86 11.32
N ALA A 20 2.44 -10.67 11.45
CA ALA A 20 1.03 -10.50 11.82
C ALA A 20 0.07 -10.94 10.71
N VAL A 21 0.49 -10.96 9.44
CA VAL A 21 -0.39 -11.30 8.30
C VAL A 21 -0.96 -12.72 8.39
N PRO A 22 -0.17 -13.80 8.59
CA PRO A 22 -0.72 -15.13 8.83
C PRO A 22 -1.75 -15.18 9.97
N LEU A 23 -1.50 -14.44 11.06
CA LEU A 23 -2.44 -14.33 12.18
C LEU A 23 -3.72 -13.61 11.77
N LEU A 24 -3.63 -12.50 11.02
CA LEU A 24 -4.78 -11.78 10.47
C LEU A 24 -5.64 -12.71 9.59
N ILE A 25 -5.02 -13.47 8.69
CA ILE A 25 -5.74 -14.42 7.83
C ILE A 25 -6.43 -15.50 8.68
N TRP A 26 -5.74 -16.07 9.68
CA TRP A 26 -6.32 -17.05 10.58
C TRP A 26 -7.51 -16.47 11.38
N LEU A 27 -7.39 -15.23 11.88
CA LEU A 27 -8.47 -14.55 12.59
C LEU A 27 -9.69 -14.33 11.69
N ALA A 28 -9.47 -13.93 10.43
CA ALA A 28 -10.54 -13.76 9.45
C ALA A 28 -11.26 -15.10 9.19
N LEU A 29 -10.51 -16.16 8.90
CA LEU A 29 -11.06 -17.50 8.65
C LEU A 29 -11.77 -18.10 9.88
N SER A 30 -11.31 -17.75 11.08
CA SER A 30 -11.94 -18.18 12.35
C SER A 30 -13.11 -17.28 12.78
N ASN A 31 -13.55 -16.37 11.91
CA ASN A 31 -14.62 -15.39 12.14
C ASN A 31 -14.40 -14.51 13.39
N GLN A 32 -13.14 -14.27 13.76
CA GLN A 32 -12.74 -13.47 14.92
C GLN A 32 -12.70 -11.97 14.56
N PHE A 33 -13.84 -11.41 14.16
CA PHE A 33 -13.96 -10.05 13.64
C PHE A 33 -13.36 -8.98 14.57
N TYR A 34 -13.63 -9.06 15.87
CA TYR A 34 -13.18 -8.04 16.82
C TYR A 34 -11.65 -7.99 16.94
N LEU A 35 -11.00 -9.14 17.04
CA LEU A 35 -9.54 -9.23 17.09
C LEU A 35 -8.92 -8.83 15.75
N PHE A 36 -9.50 -9.28 14.65
CA PHE A 36 -9.06 -8.91 13.30
C PHE A 36 -9.06 -7.40 13.12
N LYS A 37 -10.19 -6.73 13.43
CA LYS A 37 -10.36 -5.28 13.33
C LYS A 37 -9.26 -4.51 14.06
N TRP A 38 -8.98 -4.87 15.31
CA TRP A 38 -7.97 -4.16 16.10
C TRP A 38 -6.57 -4.42 15.56
N LEU A 39 -6.25 -5.66 15.21
CA LEU A 39 -4.93 -6.02 14.72
C LEU A 39 -4.62 -5.38 13.36
N ILE A 40 -5.59 -5.37 12.42
CA ILE A 40 -5.40 -4.74 11.11
C ILE A 40 -5.24 -3.22 11.25
N THR A 41 -6.02 -2.60 12.14
CA THR A 41 -5.93 -1.16 12.42
C THR A 41 -4.59 -0.79 13.03
N LEU A 42 -4.08 -1.62 13.96
CA LEU A 42 -2.73 -1.45 14.49
C LEU A 42 -1.68 -1.56 13.38
N GLY A 43 -1.83 -2.49 12.44
CA GLY A 43 -0.95 -2.61 11.26
C GLY A 43 -0.85 -1.30 10.47
N PHE A 44 -1.99 -0.73 10.05
CA PHE A 44 -2.04 0.56 9.34
C PHE A 44 -1.51 1.73 10.17
N PHE A 45 -1.76 1.73 11.48
CA PHE A 45 -1.23 2.77 12.36
C PHE A 45 0.29 2.67 12.49
N THR A 46 0.84 1.47 12.65
CA THR A 46 2.28 1.25 12.78
C THR A 46 3.05 1.61 11.51
N ASP A 47 2.45 1.42 10.33
CA ASP A 47 2.96 1.87 9.03
C ASP A 47 3.05 3.41 8.91
N ALA A 48 2.01 4.11 9.36
CA ALA A 48 2.07 5.58 9.37
C ALA A 48 3.19 6.08 10.32
N VAL A 49 3.42 5.37 11.42
CA VAL A 49 4.42 5.70 12.43
C VAL A 49 5.84 5.35 11.98
N ASP A 50 6.09 4.15 11.45
CA ASP A 50 7.44 3.75 11.02
C ASP A 50 7.96 4.62 9.87
N GLY A 51 7.11 4.97 8.90
CA GLY A 51 7.43 5.90 7.82
C GLY A 51 7.71 7.33 8.33
N TYR A 52 7.07 7.76 9.43
CA TYR A 52 7.42 9.01 10.10
C TYR A 52 8.78 8.92 10.82
N LEU A 53 9.02 7.83 11.55
CA LEU A 53 10.26 7.62 12.30
C LEU A 53 11.47 7.46 11.37
N ALA A 54 11.34 6.73 10.27
CA ALA A 54 12.40 6.54 9.29
C ALA A 54 12.87 7.88 8.71
N ARG A 55 11.92 8.77 8.37
CA ARG A 55 12.20 10.14 7.91
C ARG A 55 12.87 10.99 9.00
N ARG A 56 12.39 10.90 10.24
CA ARG A 56 12.93 11.67 11.36
C ARG A 56 14.36 11.26 11.75
N PHE A 57 14.67 9.97 11.68
CA PHE A 57 15.97 9.43 12.07
C PHE A 57 16.93 9.21 10.90
N GLY A 58 16.53 9.55 9.67
CA GLY A 58 17.36 9.37 8.47
C GLY A 58 17.69 7.90 8.17
N VAL A 59 16.83 6.96 8.58
CA VAL A 59 17.05 5.53 8.42
C VAL A 59 16.55 5.11 7.03
N ASN A 60 17.38 5.34 6.01
CA ASN A 60 17.10 4.92 4.64
C ASN A 60 18.03 3.76 4.25
N SER A 61 17.54 2.53 4.32
CA SER A 61 18.28 1.36 3.86
C SER A 61 17.52 0.62 2.79
N ARG A 62 18.22 0.12 1.76
CA ARG A 62 17.60 -0.61 0.63
C ARG A 62 16.83 -1.85 1.10
N LEU A 63 17.38 -2.60 2.05
CA LEU A 63 16.72 -3.77 2.63
C LEU A 63 15.48 -3.38 3.45
N GLY A 64 15.58 -2.31 4.25
CA GLY A 64 14.43 -1.82 5.02
C GLY A 64 13.28 -1.37 4.13
N ALA A 65 13.57 -0.55 3.12
CA ALA A 65 12.56 -0.10 2.15
C ALA A 65 11.90 -1.27 1.38
N MET A 66 12.67 -2.31 1.05
CA MET A 66 12.11 -3.51 0.42
C MET A 66 11.20 -4.29 1.38
N LEU A 67 11.61 -4.49 2.63
CA LEU A 67 10.80 -5.18 3.65
C LEU A 67 9.53 -4.39 3.97
N ASP A 68 9.62 -3.07 4.03
CA ASP A 68 8.51 -2.15 4.26
C ASP A 68 7.46 -2.28 3.15
N SER A 69 7.90 -2.16 1.89
CA SER A 69 7.01 -2.34 0.73
C SER A 69 6.33 -3.71 0.69
N ILE A 70 7.04 -4.78 1.08
CA ILE A 70 6.44 -6.12 1.18
C ILE A 70 5.44 -6.18 2.33
N ALA A 71 5.76 -5.58 3.48
CA ALA A 71 4.87 -5.53 4.63
C ALA A 71 3.58 -4.77 4.32
N ASP A 72 3.67 -3.66 3.57
CA ASP A 72 2.53 -2.86 3.11
C ASP A 72 1.59 -3.68 2.23
N ASP A 73 2.13 -4.31 1.19
CA ASP A 73 1.37 -5.12 0.25
C ASP A 73 0.70 -6.31 0.94
N LEU A 74 1.41 -6.98 1.85
CA LEU A 74 0.87 -8.11 2.62
C LEU A 74 -0.23 -7.66 3.58
N ASN A 75 -0.03 -6.53 4.28
CA ASN A 75 -1.01 -6.00 5.22
C ASN A 75 -2.28 -5.51 4.49
N MET A 76 -2.12 -4.85 3.34
CA MET A 76 -3.25 -4.49 2.46
C MET A 76 -3.94 -5.75 1.92
N GLY A 77 -3.20 -6.76 1.49
CA GLY A 77 -3.75 -8.05 1.07
C GLY A 77 -4.58 -8.72 2.17
N ALA A 78 -4.08 -8.71 3.41
CA ALA A 78 -4.84 -9.21 4.56
C ALA A 78 -6.12 -8.41 4.81
N ALA A 79 -6.08 -7.08 4.66
CA ALA A 79 -7.26 -6.24 4.75
C ALA A 79 -8.31 -6.61 3.68
N ILE A 80 -7.91 -6.78 2.42
CA ILE A 80 -8.78 -7.20 1.30
C ILE A 80 -9.42 -8.56 1.60
N VAL A 81 -8.65 -9.53 2.11
CA VAL A 81 -9.19 -10.84 2.54
C VAL A 81 -10.23 -10.68 3.65
N GLY A 82 -9.94 -9.84 4.66
CA GLY A 82 -10.88 -9.53 5.72
C GLY A 82 -12.17 -8.90 5.18
N LEU A 83 -12.06 -7.91 4.29
CA LEU A 83 -13.22 -7.27 3.64
C LEU A 83 -14.09 -8.33 2.93
N TYR A 84 -13.47 -9.27 2.21
CA TYR A 84 -14.20 -10.33 1.49
C TYR A 84 -14.91 -11.31 2.42
N ILE A 85 -14.24 -11.75 3.49
CA ILE A 85 -14.80 -12.71 4.44
C ILE A 85 -15.92 -12.09 5.26
N PHE A 86 -15.75 -10.85 5.73
CA PHE A 86 -16.71 -10.21 6.64
C PHE A 86 -17.83 -9.45 5.93
N ASN A 87 -17.68 -9.10 4.65
CA ASN A 87 -18.74 -8.49 3.85
C ASN A 87 -18.61 -8.90 2.36
N PRO A 88 -19.02 -10.14 2.02
CA PRO A 88 -18.96 -10.63 0.64
C PRO A 88 -19.88 -9.84 -0.31
N ASP A 89 -20.97 -9.28 0.20
CA ASP A 89 -21.92 -8.48 -0.58
C ASP A 89 -21.27 -7.22 -1.16
N PHE A 90 -20.44 -6.52 -0.38
CA PHE A 90 -19.63 -5.40 -0.85
C PHE A 90 -18.76 -5.80 -2.06
N PHE A 91 -18.10 -6.96 -1.99
CA PHE A 91 -17.30 -7.47 -3.11
C PHE A 91 -18.13 -7.77 -4.34
N MET A 92 -19.31 -8.36 -4.17
CA MET A 92 -20.18 -8.67 -5.30
C MET A 92 -20.72 -7.39 -5.97
N ASN A 93 -21.09 -6.40 -5.16
CA ASN A 93 -21.59 -5.11 -5.63
C ASN A 93 -20.51 -4.32 -6.36
N GLU A 94 -19.30 -4.26 -5.78
CA GLU A 94 -18.19 -3.43 -6.29
C GLU A 94 -17.18 -4.20 -7.14
N ARG A 95 -17.50 -5.43 -7.56
CA ARG A 95 -16.59 -6.30 -8.32
C ARG A 95 -15.99 -5.62 -9.55
N VAL A 96 -16.75 -4.80 -10.26
CA VAL A 96 -16.28 -4.12 -11.47
C VAL A 96 -15.19 -3.10 -11.10
N THR A 97 -15.45 -2.26 -10.10
CA THR A 97 -14.49 -1.28 -9.56
C THR A 97 -13.22 -1.98 -9.08
N LEU A 98 -13.37 -3.04 -8.28
CA LEU A 98 -12.26 -3.82 -7.74
C LEU A 98 -11.43 -4.52 -8.83
N LEU A 99 -12.08 -5.10 -9.85
CA LEU A 99 -11.41 -5.73 -10.98
C LEU A 99 -10.65 -4.71 -11.85
N ILE A 100 -11.20 -3.50 -12.03
CA ILE A 100 -10.48 -2.42 -12.73
C ILE A 100 -9.22 -2.04 -11.97
N LEU A 101 -9.32 -1.82 -10.65
CA LEU A 101 -8.16 -1.48 -9.82
C LEU A 101 -7.11 -2.59 -9.81
N ALA A 102 -7.54 -3.84 -9.64
CA ALA A 102 -6.65 -5.00 -9.70
C ALA A 102 -5.98 -5.14 -11.07
N GLY A 103 -6.73 -4.94 -12.16
CA GLY A 103 -6.20 -4.96 -13.52
C GLY A 103 -5.15 -3.88 -13.77
N LEU A 104 -5.40 -2.65 -13.31
CA LEU A 104 -4.44 -1.55 -13.39
C LEU A 104 -3.18 -1.85 -12.58
N TYR A 105 -3.32 -2.37 -11.36
CA TYR A 105 -2.20 -2.74 -10.49
C TYR A 105 -1.34 -3.84 -11.12
N LEU A 106 -1.97 -4.88 -11.66
CA LEU A 106 -1.27 -5.96 -12.36
C LEU A 106 -0.58 -5.46 -13.64
N ALA A 107 -1.24 -4.61 -14.41
CA ALA A 107 -0.66 -4.02 -15.62
C ALA A 107 0.57 -3.15 -15.30
N GLN A 108 0.48 -2.30 -14.28
CA GLN A 108 1.58 -1.47 -13.81
C GLN A 108 2.79 -2.33 -13.41
N ASN A 109 2.59 -3.35 -12.58
CA ASN A 109 3.67 -4.22 -12.12
C ASN A 109 4.24 -5.09 -13.25
N ALA A 110 3.39 -5.62 -14.14
CA ALA A 110 3.85 -6.39 -15.30
C ALA A 110 4.73 -5.55 -16.23
N LEU A 111 4.31 -4.30 -16.53
CA LEU A 111 5.10 -3.38 -17.33
C LEU A 111 6.43 -3.02 -16.66
N ALA A 112 6.43 -2.79 -15.35
CA ALA A 112 7.64 -2.54 -14.57
C ALA A 112 8.62 -3.73 -14.65
N LEU A 113 8.12 -4.96 -14.47
CA LEU A 113 8.93 -6.18 -14.56
C LEU A 113 9.47 -6.40 -15.98
N ILE A 114 8.66 -6.22 -17.01
CA ILE A 114 9.09 -6.38 -18.41
C ILE A 114 10.17 -5.35 -18.76
N LYS A 115 9.96 -4.08 -18.39
CA LYS A 115 10.82 -2.98 -18.79
C LYS A 115 12.11 -2.88 -17.97
N TYR A 116 12.01 -3.07 -16.65
CA TYR A 116 13.11 -2.82 -15.72
C TYR A 116 13.64 -4.08 -15.03
N LYS A 117 12.98 -5.24 -15.20
CA LYS A 117 13.30 -6.49 -14.49
C LYS A 117 13.21 -6.39 -12.97
N GLN A 118 12.48 -5.40 -12.47
CA GLN A 118 12.24 -5.18 -11.05
C GLN A 118 10.88 -4.49 -10.87
N LEU A 119 10.27 -4.70 -9.70
CA LEU A 119 9.08 -3.95 -9.30
C LEU A 119 9.48 -2.47 -9.09
N THR A 120 8.64 -1.56 -9.58
CA THR A 120 8.86 -0.13 -9.39
C THR A 120 8.20 0.35 -8.13
N SER A 121 8.96 1.07 -7.31
CA SER A 121 8.44 1.73 -6.10
C SER A 121 8.44 3.24 -6.33
N PHE A 122 7.58 3.70 -7.25
CA PHE A 122 7.43 5.13 -7.50
C PHE A 122 6.65 5.75 -6.33
N HIS A 123 7.35 6.48 -5.47
CA HIS A 123 6.74 7.13 -4.30
C HIS A 123 6.03 8.44 -4.69
N THR A 124 5.14 8.37 -5.70
CA THR A 124 4.38 9.51 -6.20
C THR A 124 3.48 10.08 -5.09
N TYR A 125 3.19 11.38 -5.16
CA TYR A 125 2.24 11.98 -4.21
C TYR A 125 0.84 11.36 -4.34
N MET A 126 0.44 10.94 -5.54
CA MET A 126 -0.84 10.26 -5.76
C MET A 126 -0.87 8.89 -5.10
N ALA A 127 0.17 8.06 -5.24
CA ALA A 127 0.23 6.75 -4.59
C ALA A 127 0.17 6.87 -3.06
N LYS A 128 0.86 7.86 -2.47
CA LYS A 128 0.78 8.13 -1.02
C LYS A 128 -0.62 8.55 -0.59
N THR A 129 -1.27 9.41 -1.37
CA THR A 129 -2.64 9.86 -1.08
C THR A 129 -3.62 8.69 -1.21
N ALA A 130 -3.46 7.84 -2.22
CA ALA A 130 -4.23 6.63 -2.41
C ALA A 130 -4.10 5.68 -1.22
N ALA A 131 -2.87 5.41 -0.76
CA ALA A 131 -2.61 4.53 0.38
C ALA A 131 -3.30 5.03 1.67
N VAL A 132 -3.21 6.34 1.95
CA VAL A 132 -3.89 6.94 3.12
C VAL A 132 -5.40 6.80 3.01
N LEU A 133 -5.99 7.10 1.85
CA LEU A 133 -7.44 6.98 1.65
C LEU A 133 -7.92 5.54 1.74
N GLN A 134 -7.15 4.58 1.22
CA GLN A 134 -7.43 3.15 1.34
C GLN A 134 -7.37 2.69 2.80
N GLY A 135 -6.33 3.08 3.55
CA GLY A 135 -6.23 2.79 4.98
C GLY A 135 -7.40 3.37 5.78
N LEU A 136 -7.79 4.62 5.51
CA LEU A 136 -8.96 5.25 6.13
C LEU A 136 -10.27 4.52 5.79
N PHE A 137 -10.43 4.09 4.53
CA PHE A 137 -11.59 3.30 4.11
C PHE A 137 -11.64 1.97 4.87
N VAL A 138 -10.53 1.23 4.91
CA VAL A 138 -10.46 -0.08 5.57
C VAL A 138 -10.76 0.04 7.06
N ILE A 139 -10.12 0.99 7.75
CA ILE A 139 -10.36 1.23 9.18
C ILE A 139 -11.82 1.65 9.39
N GLY A 140 -12.33 2.59 8.59
CA GLY A 140 -13.72 3.05 8.66
C GLY A 140 -14.72 1.91 8.47
N PHE A 141 -14.51 1.06 7.47
CA PHE A 141 -15.32 -0.13 7.21
C PHE A 141 -15.38 -1.05 8.43
N PHE A 142 -14.22 -1.42 9.01
CA PHE A 142 -14.22 -2.38 10.12
C PHE A 142 -14.80 -1.82 11.42
N PHE A 143 -14.69 -0.50 11.65
CA PHE A 143 -15.27 0.12 12.84
C PHE A 143 -16.77 0.42 12.72
N MET A 144 -17.24 0.75 11.52
CA MET A 144 -18.67 1.01 11.28
C MET A 144 -19.45 -0.28 11.01
N GLY A 145 -18.78 -1.36 10.59
CA GLY A 145 -19.40 -2.63 10.22
C GLY A 145 -20.03 -2.63 8.82
N GLU A 146 -19.98 -1.51 8.11
CA GLU A 146 -20.60 -1.30 6.80
C GLU A 146 -19.65 -0.49 5.88
N PRO A 147 -19.72 -0.68 4.55
CA PRO A 147 -18.92 0.11 3.61
C PRO A 147 -19.28 1.60 3.60
N ILE A 148 -18.26 2.44 3.78
CA ILE A 148 -18.38 3.89 3.57
C ILE A 148 -18.21 4.20 2.08
N TYR A 149 -19.27 4.03 1.30
CA TYR A 149 -19.22 4.07 -0.18
C TYR A 149 -18.62 5.36 -0.78
N TRP A 150 -18.95 6.54 -0.23
CA TRP A 150 -18.38 7.79 -0.75
C TRP A 150 -16.86 7.82 -0.59
N LEU A 151 -16.34 7.31 0.54
CA LEU A 151 -14.91 7.23 0.80
C LEU A 151 -14.26 6.15 -0.07
N PHE A 152 -14.93 5.02 -0.26
CA PHE A 152 -14.51 3.96 -1.18
C PHE A 152 -14.33 4.50 -2.61
N TYR A 153 -15.31 5.21 -3.17
CA TYR A 153 -15.20 5.72 -4.54
C TYR A 153 -14.13 6.80 -4.69
N ILE A 154 -13.93 7.66 -3.68
CA ILE A 154 -12.82 8.62 -3.67
C ILE A 154 -11.48 7.88 -3.63
N ALA A 155 -11.32 6.90 -2.73
CA ALA A 155 -10.11 6.09 -2.63
C ALA A 155 -9.83 5.32 -3.93
N ALA A 156 -10.87 4.74 -4.55
CA ALA A 156 -10.78 4.02 -5.82
C ALA A 156 -10.35 4.96 -6.96
N ALA A 157 -10.95 6.14 -7.08
CA ALA A 157 -10.59 7.11 -8.12
C ALA A 157 -9.14 7.61 -7.98
N VAL A 158 -8.72 7.93 -6.76
CA VAL A 158 -7.33 8.36 -6.49
C VAL A 158 -6.34 7.22 -6.76
N THR A 159 -6.69 5.99 -6.39
CA THR A 159 -5.87 4.80 -6.69
C THR A 159 -5.75 4.57 -8.20
N ALA A 160 -6.86 4.59 -8.93
CA ALA A 160 -6.86 4.40 -10.38
C ALA A 160 -6.02 5.46 -11.09
N THR A 161 -6.17 6.73 -10.70
CA THR A 161 -5.38 7.83 -11.28
C THR A 161 -3.89 7.72 -10.95
N GLY A 162 -3.54 7.33 -9.72
CA GLY A 162 -2.16 7.05 -9.32
C GLY A 162 -1.53 5.91 -10.11
N LEU A 163 -2.25 4.79 -10.29
CA LEU A 163 -1.79 3.66 -11.10
C LEU A 163 -1.58 4.04 -12.57
N ILE A 164 -2.50 4.81 -13.15
CA ILE A 164 -2.36 5.33 -14.51
C ILE A 164 -1.14 6.26 -14.61
N GLU A 165 -0.93 7.16 -13.63
CA GLU A 165 0.26 8.00 -13.56
C GLU A 165 1.54 7.15 -13.58
N GLU A 166 1.62 6.12 -12.75
CA GLU A 166 2.78 5.22 -12.71
C GLU A 166 2.98 4.44 -14.01
N ILE A 167 1.92 3.95 -14.64
CA ILE A 167 2.01 3.31 -15.97
C ILE A 167 2.62 4.29 -16.98
N ILE A 168 2.16 5.54 -17.01
CA ILE A 168 2.71 6.55 -17.93
C ILE A 168 4.19 6.83 -17.60
N LEU A 169 4.56 6.86 -16.32
CA LEU A 169 5.95 7.01 -15.89
C LEU A 169 6.82 5.86 -16.39
N ILE A 170 6.38 4.61 -16.20
CA ILE A 170 7.07 3.42 -16.70
C ILE A 170 7.27 3.53 -18.20
N LEU A 171 6.23 3.91 -18.96
CA LEU A 171 6.32 4.01 -20.41
C LEU A 171 7.32 5.10 -20.86
N ARG A 172 7.41 6.23 -20.14
CA ARG A 172 8.27 7.37 -20.50
C ARG A 172 9.72 7.25 -20.05
N LEU A 173 10.00 6.61 -18.93
CA LEU A 173 11.34 6.54 -18.36
C LEU A 173 12.14 5.40 -18.97
N GLU A 174 13.34 5.67 -19.47
CA GLU A 174 14.21 4.62 -20.03
C GLU A 174 14.69 3.65 -18.95
N HIS A 175 14.96 4.13 -17.73
CA HIS A 175 15.47 3.34 -16.61
C HIS A 175 14.63 3.61 -15.35
N SER A 176 14.52 2.60 -14.49
CA SER A 176 13.84 2.74 -13.21
C SER A 176 14.59 3.76 -12.33
N GLN A 177 13.88 4.77 -11.86
CA GLN A 177 14.39 5.75 -10.90
C GLN A 177 13.57 5.68 -9.62
N ASN A 178 14.24 5.75 -8.47
CA ASN A 178 13.58 5.85 -7.18
C ASN A 178 13.18 7.32 -6.91
N ASP A 179 12.14 7.54 -6.10
CA ASP A 179 11.71 8.85 -5.60
C ASP A 179 11.21 9.88 -6.65
N ILE A 180 10.60 9.40 -7.74
CA ILE A 180 9.85 10.29 -8.63
C ILE A 180 8.56 10.73 -7.95
N LYS A 181 8.43 12.05 -7.73
CA LYS A 181 7.30 12.68 -7.04
C LYS A 181 6.00 12.70 -7.86
N GLY A 182 6.09 12.50 -9.17
CA GLY A 182 4.96 12.45 -10.11
C GLY A 182 5.33 12.98 -11.51
N LEU A 183 4.41 12.81 -12.47
CA LEU A 183 4.56 13.25 -13.88
C LEU A 183 4.87 14.73 -14.01
N PHE A 184 4.29 15.56 -13.15
CA PHE A 184 4.49 17.01 -13.15
C PHE A 184 5.95 17.39 -12.83
N TRP A 185 6.63 16.63 -11.98
CA TRP A 185 8.03 16.88 -11.60
C TRP A 185 9.01 16.45 -12.69
N LEU A 186 8.70 15.38 -13.43
CA LEU A 186 9.52 14.90 -14.55
C LEU A 186 9.63 15.93 -15.68
N ARG A 187 8.52 16.63 -16.00
CA ARG A 187 8.52 17.72 -16.99
C ARG A 187 9.42 18.89 -16.60
N LYS A 188 9.59 19.17 -15.30
CA LYS A 188 10.48 20.25 -14.83
C LYS A 188 11.96 19.86 -14.91
N THR A 189 12.30 18.59 -14.73
CA THR A 189 13.69 18.12 -14.75
C THR A 189 14.24 17.97 -16.17
N GLN A 190 13.40 17.63 -17.15
CA GLN A 190 13.78 17.54 -18.58
C GLN A 190 13.73 18.88 -19.33
N ALA A 191 13.24 19.95 -18.71
CA ALA A 191 13.19 21.31 -19.28
C ALA A 191 14.39 22.18 -18.87
N LYS A 192 15.44 21.58 -18.30
CA LYS A 192 16.77 22.16 -18.10
C LYS A 192 17.78 21.39 -18.93
#